data_AF-A0A1G8PD88-F1
#
_entry.id   AF-A0A1G8PD88-F1
#
_cell.length_a   1.000
_cell.length_b   1.000
_cell.length_c   1.000
_cell.angle_alpha   90.00
_cell.angle_beta   90.00
_cell.angle_gamma   90.00
#
_symmetry.space_group_name_H-M   'P 1'
#
loop_
_entity.id
_entity.type
_entity.pdbx_description
1 polymer ?
#
loop_
_entity_poly.entity_id
_entity_poly.type
_entity_poly.pdbx_seq_one_letter_code
_entity_poly.pdbx_strand_id
1 'polypeptide(L)'
;MTYADGVLPDAVSRDPHSQAWLIFVDLAPDTDIKTWLRDVATPARDALVAGTVTDGDTEIDPDAVCTVGFGSTVFDKAGISAVRPSGLAAALPPNVPSAAHDLVFYVFTRADVLVASFLRTLAATDPAKIVGLLVERGYQRADKREIFGNRDGLRNGTPTSRPNIAFVPGYSDEPSWTHGGSYLAYLKVTQDVEAWQALSPEEQAAVIGRKADGTRADLPDGTPATEEGEFTQEAVPPATAHIRKAGPRGAENDPVQIFRRGVPFVEVTDNKVVEGLQFVSYQANIADFLTILGRWMNNANFPAAGTGIDALFQHGLATIAHGGLYFAVPHDPRFIGAGAFDDPNQGGHLRIVVQVTDASGAQDPAATLAGATFTITDPAGVSQTAVTTASGCVTVSMLPIDQPLTVSQTVAPAGASVAAPQTVTLNRCTQSTLTFIDARTASPGGYGT
;
A
#
# COMPACT_ATOMS: atom_id res chain seq x y z
N MET A 1 12.38 5.40 5.75
CA MET A 1 11.33 4.80 4.92
C MET A 1 10.27 5.85 4.71
N THR A 2 10.34 6.56 3.59
CA THR A 2 9.18 7.30 3.06
C THR A 2 8.20 6.22 2.62
N TYR A 3 7.13 6.04 3.42
CA TYR A 3 6.07 5.08 3.11
C TYR A 3 5.57 5.34 1.69
N ALA A 4 5.20 4.27 0.97
CA ALA A 4 4.73 4.39 -0.41
C ALA A 4 3.66 5.48 -0.49
N ASP A 5 3.94 6.53 -1.24
CA ASP A 5 2.96 7.49 -1.74
C ASP A 5 1.91 6.69 -2.55
N GLY A 6 0.91 6.15 -1.85
CA GLY A 6 0.10 5.05 -2.41
C GLY A 6 -0.88 4.41 -1.45
N VAL A 7 -0.72 4.51 -0.12
CA VAL A 7 -1.80 4.22 0.85
C VAL A 7 -2.28 5.56 1.42
N LEU A 8 -3.16 6.18 0.65
CA LEU A 8 -3.95 7.39 0.89
C LEU A 8 -3.50 8.27 2.07
N PRO A 9 -2.71 9.34 1.83
CA PRO A 9 -2.41 10.30 2.87
C PRO A 9 -3.70 10.94 3.41
N ASP A 10 -3.73 11.21 4.72
CA ASP A 10 -4.94 11.63 5.43
C ASP A 10 -5.44 13.02 4.98
N ALA A 11 -4.56 13.87 4.41
CA ALA A 11 -4.87 15.25 4.05
C ALA A 11 -6.03 15.38 3.05
N VAL A 12 -6.03 14.58 1.99
CA VAL A 12 -7.10 14.57 0.98
C VAL A 12 -8.14 13.51 1.30
N SER A 13 -7.71 12.32 1.70
CA SER A 13 -8.61 11.17 1.87
C SER A 13 -9.58 11.29 3.05
N ARG A 14 -9.33 12.19 4.01
CA ARG A 14 -10.24 12.47 5.15
C ARG A 14 -10.91 13.83 5.08
N ASP A 15 -10.63 14.61 4.04
CA ASP A 15 -11.29 15.88 3.83
C ASP A 15 -12.78 15.62 3.56
N PRO A 16 -13.72 16.24 4.31
CA PRO A 16 -15.15 16.05 4.08
C PRO A 16 -15.65 16.55 2.72
N HIS A 17 -14.86 17.37 2.02
CA HIS A 17 -15.15 17.84 0.67
C HIS A 17 -14.65 16.88 -0.42
N SER A 18 -13.85 15.87 -0.06
CA SER A 18 -13.37 14.88 -1.01
C SER A 18 -14.45 13.86 -1.37
N GLN A 19 -14.56 13.60 -2.67
CA GLN A 19 -15.25 12.45 -3.24
C GLN A 19 -14.27 11.29 -3.40
N ALA A 20 -14.79 10.08 -3.29
CA ALA A 20 -14.04 8.85 -3.50
C ALA A 20 -14.53 8.12 -4.74
N TRP A 21 -13.60 7.60 -5.52
CA TRP A 21 -13.85 6.95 -6.79
C TRP A 21 -13.08 5.63 -6.84
N LEU A 22 -13.79 4.52 -7.02
CA LEU A 22 -13.25 3.21 -7.31
C LEU A 22 -13.43 2.97 -8.80
N ILE A 23 -12.34 3.01 -9.54
CA ILE A 23 -12.34 2.84 -11.00
C ILE A 23 -11.71 1.49 -11.29
N PHE A 24 -12.55 0.54 -11.70
CA PHE A 24 -12.13 -0.81 -12.04
C PHE A 24 -11.88 -0.94 -13.54
N VAL A 25 -10.79 -1.60 -13.90
CA VAL A 25 -10.35 -1.77 -15.29
C VAL A 25 -10.11 -3.26 -15.56
N ASP A 26 -10.70 -3.75 -16.65
CA ASP A 26 -10.41 -5.05 -17.23
C ASP A 26 -9.73 -4.88 -18.58
N LEU A 27 -8.55 -5.48 -18.71
CA LEU A 27 -7.72 -5.44 -19.89
C LEU A 27 -8.01 -6.63 -20.80
N ALA A 28 -7.92 -6.41 -22.11
CA ALA A 28 -8.00 -7.48 -23.09
C ALA A 28 -6.80 -8.44 -22.94
N PRO A 29 -6.98 -9.75 -23.18
CA PRO A 29 -5.92 -10.74 -23.01
C PRO A 29 -4.64 -10.49 -23.83
N ASP A 30 -4.73 -9.80 -24.96
CA ASP A 30 -3.64 -9.48 -25.88
C ASP A 30 -3.02 -8.08 -25.64
N THR A 31 -3.50 -7.35 -24.63
CA THR A 31 -2.92 -6.06 -24.26
C THR A 31 -1.48 -6.24 -23.79
N ASP A 32 -0.54 -5.49 -24.35
CA ASP A 32 0.78 -5.33 -23.74
C ASP A 32 0.64 -4.48 -22.47
N ILE A 33 0.42 -5.16 -21.35
CA ILE A 33 0.10 -4.57 -20.05
C ILE A 33 1.26 -3.71 -19.54
N LYS A 34 2.52 -4.14 -19.72
CA LYS A 34 3.70 -3.36 -19.31
C LYS A 34 3.74 -2.03 -20.04
N THR A 35 3.56 -2.05 -21.36
CA THR A 35 3.54 -0.84 -22.18
C THR A 35 2.34 0.04 -21.83
N TRP A 36 1.15 -0.55 -21.63
CA TRP A 36 -0.05 0.21 -21.24
C TRP A 36 0.09 0.89 -19.86
N LEU A 37 0.64 0.18 -18.87
CA LEU A 37 0.92 0.75 -17.55
C LEU A 37 1.89 1.94 -17.63
N ARG A 38 2.96 1.80 -18.43
CA ARG A 38 3.99 2.83 -18.60
C ARG A 38 3.49 4.04 -19.38
N ASP A 39 2.80 3.83 -20.49
CA ASP A 39 2.53 4.88 -21.48
C ASP A 39 1.13 5.50 -21.33
N VAL A 40 0.21 4.83 -20.63
CA VAL A 40 -1.17 5.29 -20.44
C VAL A 40 -1.51 5.46 -18.97
N ALA A 41 -1.49 4.38 -18.19
CA ALA A 41 -2.02 4.41 -16.83
C ALA A 41 -1.19 5.31 -15.90
N THR A 42 0.15 5.26 -16.01
CA THR A 42 1.05 6.07 -15.18
C THR A 42 0.90 7.56 -15.50
N PRO A 43 1.03 8.03 -16.76
CA PRO A 43 0.83 9.44 -17.08
C PRO A 43 -0.57 9.95 -16.70
N ALA A 44 -1.61 9.13 -16.88
CA ALA A 44 -2.96 9.49 -16.48
C ALA A 44 -3.08 9.67 -14.97
N ARG A 45 -2.55 8.74 -14.18
CA ARG A 45 -2.54 8.80 -12.71
C ARG A 45 -1.73 10.00 -12.22
N ASP A 46 -0.56 10.23 -12.80
CA ASP A 46 0.32 11.32 -12.41
C ASP A 46 -0.33 12.68 -12.72
N ALA A 47 -0.98 12.83 -13.89
CA ALA A 47 -1.74 14.03 -14.23
C ALA A 47 -2.97 14.24 -13.32
N LEU A 48 -3.61 13.16 -12.87
CA LEU A 48 -4.69 13.23 -11.86
C LEU A 48 -4.18 13.74 -10.52
N VAL A 49 -3.06 13.20 -10.02
CA VAL A 49 -2.51 13.55 -8.70
C VAL A 49 -1.85 14.93 -8.68
N ALA A 50 -1.16 15.31 -9.76
CA ALA A 50 -0.53 16.62 -9.90
C ALA A 50 -1.50 17.72 -10.38
N GLY A 51 -2.72 17.35 -10.76
CA GLY A 51 -3.71 18.30 -11.24
C GLY A 51 -4.19 19.20 -10.11
N THR A 52 -4.08 20.51 -10.31
CA THR A 52 -4.71 21.53 -9.44
C THR A 52 -5.91 22.12 -10.17
N VAL A 53 -6.98 22.42 -9.42
CA VAL A 53 -8.11 23.19 -9.95
C VAL A 53 -8.14 24.54 -9.27
N THR A 54 -8.05 25.61 -10.06
CA THR A 54 -8.14 26.99 -9.58
C THR A 54 -9.60 27.38 -9.36
N ASP A 55 -9.93 27.88 -8.17
CA ASP A 55 -11.15 28.67 -7.92
C ASP A 55 -10.77 30.15 -7.77
N GLY A 56 -10.87 30.91 -8.86
CA GLY A 56 -10.36 32.28 -8.94
C GLY A 56 -8.83 32.34 -8.82
N ASP A 57 -8.31 33.24 -7.97
CA ASP A 57 -6.86 33.47 -7.77
C ASP A 57 -6.22 32.51 -6.73
N THR A 58 -6.96 31.54 -6.19
CA THR A 58 -6.44 30.62 -5.16
C THR A 58 -6.20 29.23 -5.73
N GLU A 59 -4.94 28.82 -5.74
CA GLU A 59 -4.53 27.45 -6.02
C GLU A 59 -4.74 26.60 -4.75
N ILE A 60 -5.52 25.52 -4.85
CA ILE A 60 -5.72 24.55 -3.78
C ILE A 60 -4.92 23.29 -4.16
N ASP A 61 -3.87 22.96 -3.40
CA ASP A 61 -2.96 21.83 -3.67
C ASP A 61 -2.78 20.98 -2.38
N PRO A 62 -2.76 19.62 -2.45
CA PRO A 62 -3.14 18.73 -3.55
C PRO A 62 -4.63 18.36 -3.54
N ASP A 63 -5.23 18.31 -4.72
CA ASP A 63 -6.64 18.03 -4.92
C ASP A 63 -6.98 16.55 -5.12
N ALA A 64 -5.99 15.66 -5.31
CA ALA A 64 -6.24 14.24 -5.51
C ALA A 64 -5.15 13.32 -4.95
N VAL A 65 -5.57 12.12 -4.55
CA VAL A 65 -4.68 11.00 -4.19
C VAL A 65 -5.21 9.74 -4.85
N CYS A 66 -4.33 8.86 -5.32
CA CYS A 66 -4.71 7.65 -6.04
C CYS A 66 -3.87 6.45 -5.59
N THR A 67 -4.54 5.44 -5.02
CA THR A 67 -3.98 4.10 -4.84
C THR A 67 -4.26 3.27 -6.09
N VAL A 68 -3.28 2.47 -6.54
CA VAL A 68 -3.47 1.53 -7.65
C VAL A 68 -3.30 0.10 -7.15
N GLY A 69 -4.35 -0.71 -7.29
CA GLY A 69 -4.36 -2.12 -6.90
C GLY A 69 -4.35 -3.05 -8.11
N PHE A 70 -3.48 -4.05 -8.11
CA PHE A 70 -3.44 -5.12 -9.10
C PHE A 70 -4.28 -6.32 -8.62
N GLY A 71 -5.27 -6.73 -9.41
CA GLY A 71 -6.02 -7.96 -9.17
C GLY A 71 -5.22 -9.19 -9.58
N SER A 72 -5.68 -10.39 -9.19
CA SER A 72 -4.94 -11.63 -9.47
C SER A 72 -4.78 -11.89 -10.98
N THR A 73 -5.81 -11.60 -11.78
CA THR A 73 -5.88 -11.91 -13.22
C THR A 73 -4.89 -11.11 -14.06
N VAL A 74 -4.50 -9.90 -13.64
CA VAL A 74 -3.55 -9.07 -14.40
C VAL A 74 -2.19 -9.74 -14.54
N PHE A 75 -1.77 -10.53 -13.54
CA PHE A 75 -0.50 -11.26 -13.55
C PHE A 75 -0.48 -12.37 -14.60
N ASP A 76 -1.60 -13.06 -14.79
CA ASP A 76 -1.73 -14.11 -15.82
C ASP A 76 -1.73 -13.50 -17.21
N LYS A 77 -2.52 -12.43 -17.41
CA LYS A 77 -2.59 -11.71 -18.70
C LYS A 77 -1.25 -11.09 -19.09
N ALA A 78 -0.50 -10.58 -18.12
CA ALA A 78 0.82 -9.99 -18.33
C ALA A 78 1.95 -11.04 -18.46
N GLY A 79 1.67 -12.33 -18.24
CA GLY A 79 2.69 -13.38 -18.30
C GLY A 79 3.71 -13.34 -17.15
N ILE A 80 3.34 -12.74 -16.00
CA ILE A 80 4.20 -12.54 -14.82
C ILE A 80 3.67 -13.26 -13.57
N SER A 81 2.90 -14.34 -13.73
CA SER A 81 2.30 -15.10 -12.62
C SER A 81 3.31 -15.59 -11.58
N ALA A 82 4.58 -15.78 -11.96
CA ALA A 82 5.66 -16.22 -11.07
C ALA A 82 6.02 -15.19 -9.99
N VAL A 83 5.73 -13.90 -10.19
CA VAL A 83 5.99 -12.84 -9.21
C VAL A 83 4.71 -12.31 -8.57
N ARG A 84 3.58 -13.01 -8.73
CA ARG A 84 2.33 -12.68 -8.07
C ARG A 84 2.51 -12.73 -6.55
N PRO A 85 2.04 -11.72 -5.79
CA PRO A 85 2.02 -11.77 -4.33
C PRO A 85 1.20 -12.97 -3.86
N SER A 86 1.74 -13.74 -2.93
CA SER A 86 1.20 -15.05 -2.56
C SER A 86 -0.26 -15.00 -2.10
N GLY A 87 -0.64 -13.92 -1.42
CA GLY A 87 -1.99 -13.68 -0.93
C GLY A 87 -3.03 -13.50 -2.04
N LEU A 88 -2.65 -13.10 -3.26
CA LEU A 88 -3.60 -13.00 -4.38
C LEU A 88 -4.03 -14.35 -4.96
N ALA A 89 -3.47 -15.46 -4.48
CA ALA A 89 -4.01 -16.79 -4.75
C ALA A 89 -5.25 -17.12 -3.88
N ALA A 90 -5.51 -16.33 -2.83
CA ALA A 90 -6.66 -16.54 -1.97
C ALA A 90 -7.98 -16.14 -2.65
N ALA A 91 -9.07 -16.76 -2.22
CA ALA A 91 -10.42 -16.43 -2.65
C ALA A 91 -11.21 -15.78 -1.52
N LEU A 92 -12.18 -14.94 -1.89
CA LEU A 92 -13.20 -14.47 -0.96
C LEU A 92 -14.02 -15.66 -0.42
N PRO A 93 -14.62 -15.53 0.78
CA PRO A 93 -15.53 -16.55 1.30
C PRO A 93 -16.65 -16.89 0.29
N PRO A 94 -17.13 -18.15 0.23
CA PRO A 94 -18.09 -18.58 -0.80
C PRO A 94 -19.40 -17.79 -0.86
N ASN A 95 -19.79 -17.16 0.25
CA ASN A 95 -21.00 -16.34 0.36
C ASN A 95 -20.81 -14.89 -0.12
N VAL A 96 -19.61 -14.53 -0.59
CA VAL A 96 -19.29 -13.20 -1.10
C VAL A 96 -19.10 -13.28 -2.61
N PRO A 97 -20.00 -12.66 -3.40
CA PRO A 97 -19.84 -12.59 -4.84
C PRO A 97 -18.53 -11.89 -5.21
N SER A 98 -17.74 -12.50 -6.10
CA SER A 98 -16.48 -11.92 -6.55
C SER A 98 -16.71 -11.04 -7.78
N ALA A 99 -16.19 -9.82 -7.74
CA ALA A 99 -16.00 -8.92 -8.87
C ALA A 99 -14.50 -8.66 -9.01
N ALA A 100 -13.79 -9.68 -9.49
CA ALA A 100 -12.35 -9.62 -9.70
C ALA A 100 -12.07 -8.85 -10.99
N HIS A 101 -11.52 -7.65 -10.85
CA HIS A 101 -11.04 -6.85 -11.97
C HIS A 101 -9.51 -6.90 -12.04
N ASP A 102 -8.94 -6.62 -13.22
CA ASP A 102 -7.48 -6.61 -13.38
C ASP A 102 -6.81 -5.49 -12.58
N LEU A 103 -7.42 -4.30 -12.56
CA LEU A 103 -6.94 -3.16 -11.78
C LEU A 103 -8.08 -2.44 -11.06
N VAL A 104 -7.74 -1.82 -9.93
CA VAL A 104 -8.56 -0.80 -9.27
C VAL A 104 -7.72 0.46 -9.05
N PHE A 105 -8.24 1.61 -9.47
CA PHE A 105 -7.74 2.92 -9.07
C PHE A 105 -8.67 3.46 -8.00
N TYR A 106 -8.18 3.55 -6.76
CA TYR A 106 -8.93 4.13 -5.66
C TYR A 106 -8.49 5.57 -5.43
N VAL A 107 -9.33 6.50 -5.88
CA VAL A 107 -9.03 7.93 -5.95
C VAL A 107 -9.85 8.66 -4.90
N PHE A 108 -9.22 9.58 -4.18
CA PHE A 108 -9.94 10.63 -3.47
C PHE A 108 -9.60 11.96 -4.12
N THR A 109 -10.61 12.79 -4.36
CA THR A 109 -10.38 14.13 -4.91
C THR A 109 -11.45 15.13 -4.49
N ARG A 110 -11.07 16.40 -4.39
CA ARG A 110 -12.02 17.54 -4.29
C ARG A 110 -12.47 18.06 -5.65
N ALA A 111 -11.88 17.55 -6.72
CA ALA A 111 -12.02 18.06 -8.07
C ALA A 111 -12.38 16.92 -9.04
N ASP A 112 -13.69 16.63 -9.15
CA ASP A 112 -14.22 15.56 -10.02
C ASP A 112 -13.80 15.70 -11.49
N VAL A 113 -13.49 16.92 -11.96
CA VAL A 113 -12.99 17.17 -13.31
C VAL A 113 -11.66 16.45 -13.59
N LEU A 114 -10.81 16.26 -12.57
CA LEU A 114 -9.56 15.52 -12.70
C LEU A 114 -9.82 14.05 -12.97
N VAL A 115 -10.80 13.45 -12.27
CA VAL A 115 -11.24 12.07 -12.52
C VAL A 115 -11.87 11.95 -13.91
N ALA A 116 -12.65 12.93 -14.35
CA ALA A 116 -13.20 12.94 -15.70
C ALA A 116 -12.10 12.98 -16.78
N SER A 117 -11.03 13.75 -16.56
CA SER A 117 -9.86 13.76 -17.45
C SER A 117 -9.12 12.43 -17.43
N PHE A 118 -8.91 11.84 -16.25
CA PHE A 118 -8.32 10.51 -16.09
C PHE A 118 -9.10 9.44 -16.86
N LEU A 119 -10.42 9.38 -16.68
CA LEU A 119 -11.29 8.44 -17.38
C LEU A 119 -11.27 8.63 -18.90
N ARG A 120 -11.22 9.89 -19.39
CA ARG A 120 -11.06 10.17 -20.83
C ARG A 120 -9.72 9.66 -21.36
N THR A 121 -8.63 9.82 -20.62
CA THR A 121 -7.32 9.28 -21.01
C THR A 121 -7.34 7.76 -21.08
N LEU A 122 -7.94 7.09 -20.08
CA LEU A 122 -8.11 5.64 -20.14
C LEU A 122 -8.96 5.21 -21.34
N ALA A 123 -10.12 5.86 -21.55
CA ALA A 123 -11.02 5.55 -22.65
C ALA A 123 -10.48 5.90 -24.04
N ALA A 124 -9.51 6.81 -24.14
CA ALA A 124 -8.81 7.15 -25.37
C ALA A 124 -7.74 6.11 -25.77
N THR A 125 -7.41 5.18 -24.86
CA THR A 125 -6.69 3.95 -25.24
C THR A 125 -7.45 3.27 -26.37
N ASP A 126 -6.73 2.59 -27.27
CA ASP A 126 -7.34 1.66 -28.24
C ASP A 126 -8.44 0.84 -27.53
N PRO A 127 -9.72 0.96 -27.94
CA PRO A 127 -10.83 0.25 -27.32
C PRO A 127 -10.64 -1.27 -27.28
N ALA A 128 -9.77 -1.82 -28.13
CA ALA A 128 -9.39 -3.23 -28.08
C ALA A 128 -8.60 -3.61 -26.81
N LYS A 129 -8.01 -2.65 -26.08
CA LYS A 129 -7.15 -2.92 -24.91
C LYS A 129 -7.90 -2.92 -23.57
N ILE A 130 -8.97 -2.13 -23.43
CA ILE A 130 -9.79 -2.09 -22.21
C ILE A 130 -11.16 -2.67 -22.55
N VAL A 131 -11.48 -3.84 -22.00
CA VAL A 131 -12.73 -4.57 -22.24
C VAL A 131 -13.78 -4.34 -21.15
N GLY A 132 -13.36 -3.76 -20.02
CA GLY A 132 -14.25 -3.38 -18.91
C GLY A 132 -13.74 -2.11 -18.24
N LEU A 133 -14.65 -1.17 -18.02
CA LEU A 133 -14.40 0.05 -17.25
C LEU A 133 -15.64 0.33 -16.40
N LEU A 134 -15.51 0.13 -15.08
CA LEU A 134 -16.58 0.33 -14.11
C LEU A 134 -16.15 1.42 -13.13
N VAL A 135 -17.10 2.29 -12.76
CA VAL A 135 -16.86 3.35 -11.78
C VAL A 135 -17.88 3.23 -10.67
N GLU A 136 -17.38 3.12 -9.46
CA GLU A 136 -18.17 3.22 -8.25
C GLU A 136 -17.74 4.43 -7.44
N ARG A 137 -18.71 5.13 -6.85
CA ARG A 137 -18.46 6.38 -6.14
C ARG A 137 -18.82 6.23 -4.66
N GLY A 138 -18.16 7.05 -3.85
CA GLY A 138 -18.52 7.27 -2.46
C GLY A 138 -18.14 8.69 -2.05
N TYR A 139 -18.50 9.07 -0.84
CA TYR A 139 -18.32 10.44 -0.37
C TYR A 139 -17.79 10.45 1.07
N GLN A 140 -17.04 11.49 1.43
CA GLN A 140 -16.69 11.73 2.83
C GLN A 140 -17.81 12.48 3.56
N ARG A 141 -17.85 12.30 4.88
CA ARG A 141 -18.82 13.00 5.74
C ARG A 141 -18.10 13.78 6.83
N ALA A 142 -18.47 15.05 6.99
CA ALA A 142 -17.92 15.92 8.02
C ALA A 142 -18.17 15.40 9.45
N ASP A 143 -19.26 14.67 9.67
CA ASP A 143 -19.63 14.09 10.96
C ASP A 143 -18.92 12.76 11.27
N LYS A 144 -18.14 12.22 10.32
CA LYS A 144 -17.38 10.96 10.45
C LYS A 144 -18.25 9.75 10.77
N ARG A 145 -19.49 9.74 10.25
CA ARG A 145 -20.44 8.64 10.41
C ARG A 145 -20.58 7.81 9.13
N GLU A 146 -20.99 6.56 9.27
CA GLU A 146 -21.49 5.75 8.14
C GLU A 146 -23.02 5.92 7.97
N ILE A 147 -23.64 5.22 7.03
CA ILE A 147 -25.04 5.41 6.62
C ILE A 147 -26.04 5.14 7.75
N PHE A 148 -25.78 4.12 8.59
CA PHE A 148 -26.58 3.86 9.78
C PHE A 148 -26.40 4.89 10.89
N GLY A 149 -25.50 5.86 10.70
CA GLY A 149 -25.27 6.96 11.61
C GLY A 149 -24.33 6.61 12.76
N ASN A 150 -23.61 5.49 12.74
CA ASN A 150 -22.57 5.15 13.71
C ASN A 150 -21.24 5.83 13.35
N ARG A 151 -20.41 6.10 14.36
CA ARG A 151 -19.02 6.52 14.11
C ARG A 151 -18.20 5.35 13.59
N ASP A 152 -17.57 5.52 12.44
CA ASP A 152 -16.67 4.50 11.87
C ASP A 152 -15.19 4.89 12.04
N GLY A 153 -14.32 3.88 12.15
CA GLY A 153 -12.87 4.05 12.26
C GLY A 153 -12.34 4.29 13.68
N LEU A 154 -13.16 4.14 14.72
CA LEU A 154 -12.79 4.44 16.12
C LEU A 154 -11.57 3.67 16.65
N ARG A 155 -11.39 2.41 16.22
CA ARG A 155 -10.26 1.55 16.59
C ARG A 155 -9.37 1.18 15.41
N ASN A 156 -9.26 2.08 14.44
CA ASN A 156 -8.32 1.91 13.33
C ASN A 156 -6.87 2.12 13.81
N GLY A 157 -5.89 1.61 13.05
CA GLY A 157 -4.47 1.83 13.35
C GLY A 157 -4.12 3.33 13.46
N THR A 158 -3.40 3.69 14.52
CA THR A 158 -2.85 5.06 14.71
C THR A 158 -1.80 5.36 13.63
N PRO A 159 -1.46 6.64 13.36
CA PRO A 159 -0.39 6.97 12.42
C PRO A 159 0.94 6.25 12.71
N THR A 160 1.22 5.92 13.97
CA THR A 160 2.44 5.20 14.40
C THR A 160 2.36 3.68 14.20
N SER A 161 1.18 3.07 14.35
CA SER A 161 1.00 1.62 14.20
C SER A 161 0.59 1.21 12.79
N ARG A 162 -0.11 2.11 12.06
CA ARG A 162 -0.62 1.91 10.70
C ARG A 162 0.42 1.32 9.76
N PRO A 163 1.70 1.74 9.74
CA PRO A 163 2.64 1.17 8.81
C PRO A 163 2.88 -0.32 8.98
N ASN A 164 2.94 -0.79 10.22
CA ASN A 164 3.16 -2.21 10.54
C ASN A 164 1.91 -3.06 10.26
N ILE A 165 0.73 -2.43 10.24
CA ILE A 165 -0.54 -3.10 9.92
C ILE A 165 -0.72 -3.18 8.40
N ALA A 166 -0.48 -2.07 7.71
CA ALA A 166 -0.91 -1.91 6.32
C ALA A 166 0.13 -2.38 5.30
N PHE A 167 1.43 -2.26 5.56
CA PHE A 167 2.45 -2.45 4.52
C PHE A 167 3.21 -3.78 4.65
N VAL A 168 3.48 -4.40 3.50
CA VAL A 168 4.35 -5.57 3.42
C VAL A 168 5.77 -5.17 3.85
N PRO A 169 6.34 -5.80 4.91
CA PRO A 169 7.67 -5.45 5.38
C PRO A 169 8.75 -5.95 4.43
N GLY A 170 9.91 -5.27 4.42
CA GLY A 170 11.04 -5.61 3.55
C GLY A 170 11.73 -6.95 3.81
N TYR A 171 11.32 -7.66 4.86
CA TYR A 171 11.84 -8.96 5.28
C TYR A 171 10.78 -10.08 5.14
N SER A 172 9.69 -9.83 4.42
CA SER A 172 8.66 -10.83 4.16
C SER A 172 9.11 -11.88 3.13
N ASP A 173 8.41 -13.02 3.08
CA ASP A 173 8.61 -14.04 2.04
C ASP A 173 7.91 -13.70 0.70
N GLU A 174 7.36 -12.49 0.57
CA GLU A 174 6.74 -12.02 -0.66
C GLU A 174 7.79 -11.65 -1.72
N PRO A 175 7.43 -11.64 -3.02
CA PRO A 175 8.32 -11.12 -4.05
C PRO A 175 8.77 -9.70 -3.71
N SER A 176 10.07 -9.39 -3.73
CA SER A 176 10.56 -8.16 -3.11
C SER A 176 10.05 -6.84 -3.73
N TRP A 177 9.50 -6.88 -4.96
CA TRP A 177 8.81 -5.73 -5.53
C TRP A 177 7.55 -5.32 -4.76
N THR A 178 7.00 -6.21 -3.93
CA THR A 178 5.81 -5.97 -3.09
C THR A 178 6.13 -5.21 -1.81
N HIS A 179 7.40 -5.12 -1.41
CA HIS A 179 7.81 -4.46 -0.17
C HIS A 179 7.40 -2.98 -0.18
N GLY A 180 6.76 -2.54 0.91
CA GLY A 180 6.16 -1.20 1.00
C GLY A 180 4.84 -1.03 0.26
N GLY A 181 4.37 -2.04 -0.47
CA GLY A 181 2.99 -2.15 -0.96
C GLY A 181 2.05 -2.67 0.13
N SER A 182 0.80 -2.92 -0.23
CA SER A 182 -0.23 -3.39 0.72
C SER A 182 -1.23 -4.31 0.02
N TYR A 183 -1.75 -5.31 0.71
CA TYR A 183 -2.94 -5.98 0.23
C TYR A 183 -4.16 -5.08 0.45
N LEU A 184 -4.98 -4.92 -0.60
CA LEU A 184 -6.21 -4.14 -0.59
C LEU A 184 -7.39 -5.09 -0.75
N ALA A 185 -8.32 -5.05 0.21
CA ALA A 185 -9.60 -5.74 0.10
C ALA A 185 -10.73 -4.74 -0.09
N TYR A 186 -11.61 -5.01 -1.04
CA TYR A 186 -12.77 -4.20 -1.37
C TYR A 186 -14.06 -5.01 -1.25
N LEU A 187 -15.09 -4.44 -0.63
CA LEU A 187 -16.45 -4.95 -0.62
C LEU A 187 -17.44 -3.80 -0.88
N LYS A 188 -18.39 -3.98 -1.81
CA LYS A 188 -19.61 -3.16 -1.87
C LYS A 188 -20.62 -3.73 -0.90
N VAL A 189 -20.93 -2.99 0.15
CA VAL A 189 -21.89 -3.42 1.20
C VAL A 189 -23.12 -2.54 1.13
N THR A 190 -24.27 -3.07 0.73
CA THR A 190 -25.55 -2.36 0.77
C THR A 190 -26.14 -2.43 2.17
N GLN A 191 -26.82 -1.38 2.59
CA GLN A 191 -27.39 -1.22 3.94
C GLN A 191 -28.91 -0.94 3.85
N ASP A 192 -29.71 -1.68 4.60
CA ASP A 192 -31.16 -1.46 4.72
C ASP A 192 -31.43 -0.40 5.80
N VAL A 193 -31.51 0.86 5.36
CA VAL A 193 -31.67 2.02 6.24
C VAL A 193 -33.05 2.04 6.90
N GLU A 194 -34.09 1.58 6.20
CA GLU A 194 -35.46 1.54 6.73
C GLU A 194 -35.55 0.51 7.86
N ALA A 195 -35.05 -0.71 7.63
CA ALA A 195 -34.98 -1.74 8.65
C ALA A 195 -34.14 -1.29 9.86
N TRP A 196 -33.03 -0.61 9.63
CA TRP A 196 -32.18 -0.07 10.69
C TRP A 196 -32.89 1.00 11.54
N GLN A 197 -33.61 1.93 10.91
CA GLN A 197 -34.34 2.99 11.60
C GLN A 197 -35.54 2.47 12.40
N ALA A 198 -36.06 1.29 12.07
CA ALA A 198 -37.13 0.64 12.82
C ALA A 198 -36.65 0.04 14.16
N LEU A 199 -35.33 -0.18 14.32
CA LEU A 199 -34.75 -0.70 15.56
C LEU A 199 -34.69 0.36 16.65
N SER A 200 -34.86 -0.06 17.90
CA SER A 200 -34.59 0.79 19.06
C SER A 200 -33.09 1.09 19.20
N PRO A 201 -32.69 2.18 19.89
CA PRO A 201 -31.28 2.46 20.15
C PRO A 201 -30.53 1.31 20.84
N GLU A 202 -31.21 0.56 21.71
CA GLU A 202 -30.67 -0.62 22.39
C GLU A 202 -30.43 -1.77 21.42
N GLU A 203 -31.37 -2.01 20.49
CA GLU A 203 -31.23 -3.03 19.44
C GLU A 203 -30.09 -2.67 18.47
N GLN A 204 -30.01 -1.41 18.05
CA GLN A 204 -28.89 -0.90 17.24
C GLN A 204 -27.55 -1.10 17.97
N ALA A 205 -27.48 -0.78 19.25
CA ALA A 205 -26.30 -0.98 20.06
C ALA A 205 -25.95 -2.46 20.27
N ALA A 206 -26.94 -3.36 20.31
CA ALA A 206 -26.72 -4.79 20.36
C ALA A 206 -26.16 -5.35 19.04
N VAL A 207 -26.64 -4.83 17.88
CA VAL A 207 -26.15 -5.24 16.56
C VAL A 207 -24.70 -4.79 16.34
N ILE A 208 -24.39 -3.52 16.58
CA ILE A 208 -23.03 -2.99 16.33
C ILE A 208 -22.08 -3.36 17.47
N GLY A 209 -22.60 -3.39 18.70
CA GLY A 209 -21.84 -3.45 19.94
C GLY A 209 -21.37 -2.08 20.45
N ARG A 210 -21.86 -0.99 19.83
CA ARG A 210 -21.62 0.39 20.23
C ARG A 210 -22.91 1.18 20.19
N LYS A 211 -23.03 2.13 21.11
CA LYS A 211 -24.02 3.21 21.06
C LYS A 211 -23.69 4.15 19.88
N ALA A 212 -24.68 4.92 19.45
CA ALA A 212 -24.53 5.82 18.30
C ALA A 212 -23.42 6.87 18.48
N ASP A 213 -23.08 7.27 19.70
CA ASP A 213 -21.97 8.20 20.00
C ASP A 213 -20.57 7.57 19.82
N GLY A 214 -20.52 6.24 19.63
CA GLY A 214 -19.31 5.46 19.49
C GLY A 214 -18.87 4.74 20.76
N THR A 215 -19.51 4.97 21.91
CA THR A 215 -19.18 4.28 23.16
C THR A 215 -19.58 2.80 23.07
N ARG A 216 -18.72 1.91 23.57
CA ARG A 216 -19.01 0.47 23.61
C ARG A 216 -20.26 0.20 24.46
N ALA A 217 -21.12 -0.72 24.03
CA ALA A 217 -22.46 -0.88 24.60
C ALA A 217 -22.48 -1.18 26.11
N ASP A 218 -21.45 -1.86 26.62
CA ASP A 218 -21.27 -2.25 28.03
C ASP A 218 -20.54 -1.19 28.89
N LEU A 219 -20.11 -0.08 28.31
CA LEU A 219 -19.33 0.94 29.00
C LEU A 219 -20.15 2.20 29.31
N PRO A 220 -19.75 2.99 30.34
CA PRO A 220 -20.35 4.28 30.63
C PRO A 220 -20.31 5.22 29.42
N ASP A 221 -21.37 6.02 29.24
CA ASP A 221 -21.48 6.99 28.15
C ASP A 221 -20.25 7.90 28.04
N GLY A 222 -19.78 8.14 26.82
CA GLY A 222 -18.59 8.96 26.57
C GLY A 222 -17.25 8.25 26.77
N THR A 223 -17.22 6.97 27.18
CA THR A 223 -15.95 6.23 27.29
C THR A 223 -15.25 6.17 25.92
N PRO A 224 -13.98 6.64 25.81
CA PRO A 224 -13.26 6.64 24.54
C PRO A 224 -12.91 5.23 24.06
N ALA A 225 -12.93 5.03 22.74
CA ALA A 225 -12.61 3.73 22.15
C ALA A 225 -11.16 3.26 22.38
N THR A 226 -10.25 4.19 22.70
CA THR A 226 -8.85 3.93 23.04
C THR A 226 -8.64 3.42 24.46
N GLU A 227 -9.64 3.57 25.33
CA GLU A 227 -9.60 3.18 26.74
C GLU A 227 -10.41 1.90 27.00
N GLU A 228 -10.88 1.26 25.94
CA GLU A 228 -11.61 0.00 26.01
C GLU A 228 -10.68 -1.14 26.45
N GLY A 229 -10.96 -1.72 27.61
CA GLY A 229 -10.37 -2.99 28.04
C GLY A 229 -11.04 -4.20 27.38
N GLU A 230 -10.89 -5.36 28.00
CA GLU A 230 -11.53 -6.60 27.54
C GLU A 230 -13.05 -6.56 27.66
N PHE A 231 -13.75 -7.48 26.99
CA PHE A 231 -15.18 -7.70 27.24
C PHE A 231 -15.31 -8.35 28.62
N THR A 232 -15.82 -7.60 29.59
CA THR A 232 -15.96 -8.05 30.99
C THR A 232 -17.35 -8.61 31.27
N GLN A 233 -18.33 -8.30 30.42
CA GLN A 233 -19.70 -8.83 30.50
C GLN A 233 -19.95 -9.79 29.34
N GLU A 234 -20.17 -11.07 29.62
CA GLU A 234 -20.32 -12.09 28.58
C GLU A 234 -21.49 -11.80 27.62
N ALA A 235 -22.55 -11.15 28.12
CA ALA A 235 -23.78 -10.90 27.38
C ALA A 235 -23.84 -9.55 26.63
N VAL A 236 -23.03 -8.55 27.01
CA VAL A 236 -23.11 -7.20 26.45
C VAL A 236 -21.74 -6.69 25.99
N PRO A 237 -21.59 -6.29 24.71
CA PRO A 237 -22.54 -6.56 23.63
C PRO A 237 -22.64 -8.08 23.33
N PRO A 238 -23.73 -8.55 22.69
CA PRO A 238 -23.89 -9.97 22.35
C PRO A 238 -22.71 -10.50 21.54
N ALA A 239 -22.39 -11.79 21.64
CA ALA A 239 -21.25 -12.38 20.92
C ALA A 239 -21.35 -12.27 19.38
N THR A 240 -22.56 -12.09 18.85
CA THR A 240 -22.84 -11.81 17.42
C THR A 240 -22.64 -10.34 17.03
N ALA A 241 -22.48 -9.43 17.99
CA ALA A 241 -22.31 -8.01 17.72
C ALA A 241 -21.10 -7.75 16.83
N HIS A 242 -21.24 -6.79 15.91
CA HIS A 242 -20.26 -6.53 14.85
C HIS A 242 -18.83 -6.36 15.40
N ILE A 243 -18.64 -5.54 16.43
CA ILE A 243 -17.29 -5.32 16.99
C ILE A 243 -16.72 -6.55 17.71
N ARG A 244 -17.56 -7.47 18.22
CA ARG A 244 -17.09 -8.71 18.86
C ARG A 244 -16.64 -9.73 17.83
N LYS A 245 -17.31 -9.77 16.68
CA LYS A 245 -16.96 -10.64 15.55
C LYS A 245 -15.77 -10.09 14.76
N ALA A 246 -15.76 -8.80 14.45
CA ALA A 246 -14.73 -8.20 13.61
C ALA A 246 -13.42 -7.90 14.35
N GLY A 247 -13.44 -7.84 15.69
CA GLY A 247 -12.29 -7.52 16.50
C GLY A 247 -12.43 -8.11 17.90
N PRO A 248 -12.30 -9.45 18.05
CA PRO A 248 -12.39 -10.11 19.34
C PRO A 248 -11.37 -9.55 20.34
N ARG A 249 -11.63 -9.76 21.62
CA ARG A 249 -10.85 -9.24 22.75
C ARG A 249 -10.64 -10.36 23.75
N GLY A 250 -9.70 -10.21 24.67
CA GLY A 250 -9.48 -11.12 25.78
C GLY A 250 -8.84 -12.42 25.34
N ALA A 251 -9.41 -13.53 25.79
CA ALA A 251 -8.91 -14.87 25.47
C ALA A 251 -9.02 -15.19 23.96
N GLU A 252 -9.93 -14.52 23.26
CA GLU A 252 -10.18 -14.68 21.83
C GLU A 252 -9.41 -13.67 20.96
N ASN A 253 -8.61 -12.79 21.57
CA ASN A 253 -7.85 -11.77 20.83
C ASN A 253 -6.71 -12.41 20.03
N ASP A 254 -6.62 -12.04 18.76
CA ASP A 254 -5.57 -12.44 17.83
C ASP A 254 -4.81 -11.17 17.35
N PRO A 255 -3.50 -11.22 17.07
CA PRO A 255 -2.77 -10.13 16.43
C PRO A 255 -3.28 -9.71 15.02
N VAL A 256 -4.27 -10.40 14.45
CA VAL A 256 -4.94 -10.01 13.20
C VAL A 256 -5.46 -8.57 13.23
N GLN A 257 -4.94 -7.74 12.33
CA GLN A 257 -5.30 -6.33 12.21
C GLN A 257 -5.42 -5.93 10.74
N ILE A 258 -6.35 -5.02 10.46
CA ILE A 258 -6.50 -4.38 9.15
C ILE A 258 -6.64 -2.87 9.33
N PHE A 259 -6.23 -2.11 8.33
CA PHE A 259 -6.43 -0.68 8.27
C PHE A 259 -7.62 -0.34 7.38
N ARG A 260 -8.73 0.10 7.96
CA ARG A 260 -9.99 0.36 7.23
C ARG A 260 -10.03 1.78 6.65
N ARG A 261 -10.52 1.90 5.43
CA ARG A 261 -10.69 3.17 4.70
C ARG A 261 -11.91 3.12 3.78
N GLY A 262 -13.04 2.65 4.29
CA GLY A 262 -14.29 2.68 3.53
C GLY A 262 -14.91 4.07 3.42
N VAL A 263 -15.83 4.22 2.48
CA VAL A 263 -16.61 5.44 2.27
C VAL A 263 -18.09 5.09 2.04
N PRO A 264 -19.04 5.85 2.60
CA PRO A 264 -20.45 5.66 2.29
C PRO A 264 -20.73 5.94 0.81
N PHE A 265 -21.78 5.33 0.27
CA PHE A 265 -22.30 5.63 -1.05
C PHE A 265 -23.82 5.74 -1.05
N VAL A 266 -24.33 6.41 -2.08
CA VAL A 266 -25.74 6.47 -2.42
C VAL A 266 -25.86 6.44 -3.94
N GLU A 267 -26.75 5.61 -4.46
CA GLU A 267 -27.06 5.50 -5.87
C GLU A 267 -28.55 5.20 -6.07
N VAL A 268 -29.03 5.35 -7.31
CA VAL A 268 -30.39 4.96 -7.68
C VAL A 268 -30.32 3.84 -8.70
N THR A 269 -30.88 2.69 -8.36
CA THR A 269 -30.92 1.49 -9.20
C THR A 269 -32.37 1.02 -9.26
N ASP A 270 -32.93 0.82 -10.45
CA ASP A 270 -34.33 0.41 -10.66
C ASP A 270 -35.37 1.25 -9.89
N ASN A 271 -35.20 2.58 -9.91
CA ASN A 271 -36.00 3.55 -9.16
C ASN A 271 -35.99 3.37 -7.63
N LYS A 272 -35.03 2.63 -7.08
CA LYS A 272 -34.80 2.48 -5.64
C LYS A 272 -33.50 3.16 -5.25
N VAL A 273 -33.53 3.85 -4.12
CA VAL A 273 -32.32 4.38 -3.48
C VAL A 273 -31.58 3.20 -2.86
N VAL A 274 -30.32 3.03 -3.24
CA VAL A 274 -29.41 2.04 -2.67
C VAL A 274 -28.30 2.79 -1.96
N GLU A 275 -28.17 2.57 -0.67
CA GLU A 275 -27.16 3.18 0.18
C GLU A 275 -26.31 2.10 0.83
N GLY A 276 -25.11 2.48 1.24
CA GLY A 276 -24.24 1.54 1.94
C GLY A 276 -22.83 2.05 2.12
N LEU A 277 -21.91 1.10 2.23
CA LEU A 277 -20.48 1.32 2.43
C LEU A 277 -19.68 0.66 1.31
N GLN A 278 -18.86 1.45 0.62
CA GLN A 278 -17.73 0.95 -0.16
C GLN A 278 -16.61 0.63 0.83
N PHE A 279 -16.62 -0.57 1.37
CA PHE A 279 -15.60 -0.99 2.32
C PHE A 279 -14.27 -1.20 1.58
N VAL A 280 -13.22 -0.53 2.07
CA VAL A 280 -11.85 -0.76 1.63
C VAL A 280 -10.98 -0.99 2.87
N SER A 281 -10.06 -1.94 2.81
CA SER A 281 -9.06 -2.15 3.84
C SER A 281 -7.69 -2.46 3.27
N TYR A 282 -6.66 -2.10 4.05
CA TYR A 282 -5.25 -2.29 3.76
C TYR A 282 -4.59 -3.14 4.84
N GLN A 283 -3.79 -4.11 4.44
CA GLN A 283 -3.10 -5.01 5.36
C GLN A 283 -1.81 -5.55 4.75
N ALA A 284 -0.83 -5.84 5.61
CA ALA A 284 0.44 -6.46 5.21
C ALA A 284 0.23 -7.91 4.73
N ASN A 285 -0.79 -8.60 5.24
CA ASN A 285 -1.15 -9.95 4.84
C ASN A 285 -2.67 -10.05 4.60
N ILE A 286 -3.08 -10.45 3.39
CA ILE A 286 -4.51 -10.60 3.06
C ILE A 286 -5.24 -11.61 3.96
N ALA A 287 -4.51 -12.56 4.56
CA ALA A 287 -5.06 -13.53 5.49
C ALA A 287 -5.73 -12.86 6.71
N ASP A 288 -5.30 -11.65 7.08
CA ASP A 288 -5.90 -10.90 8.19
C ASP A 288 -7.34 -10.51 7.87
N PHE A 289 -7.57 -9.92 6.70
CA PHE A 289 -8.91 -9.60 6.20
C PHE A 289 -9.77 -10.85 6.05
N LEU A 290 -9.22 -11.92 5.47
CA LEU A 290 -9.97 -13.17 5.26
C LEU A 290 -10.29 -13.90 6.57
N THR A 291 -9.44 -13.75 7.59
CA THR A 291 -9.71 -14.26 8.94
C THR A 291 -10.89 -13.50 9.55
N ILE A 292 -10.87 -12.17 9.51
CA ILE A 292 -11.98 -11.34 10.00
C ILE A 292 -13.28 -11.70 9.29
N LEU A 293 -13.30 -11.66 7.96
CA LEU A 293 -14.53 -11.84 7.19
C LEU A 293 -15.04 -13.28 7.23
N GLY A 294 -14.16 -14.25 6.98
CA GLY A 294 -14.54 -15.66 6.82
C GLY A 294 -14.58 -16.42 8.15
N ARG A 295 -13.50 -16.35 8.94
CA ARG A 295 -13.34 -17.16 10.16
C ARG A 295 -14.05 -16.59 11.37
N TRP A 296 -14.29 -15.28 11.41
CA TRP A 296 -14.97 -14.64 12.52
C TRP A 296 -16.39 -14.20 12.15
N MET A 297 -16.55 -13.19 11.29
CA MET A 297 -17.85 -12.59 10.97
C MET A 297 -18.83 -13.58 10.35
N ASN A 298 -18.44 -14.32 9.32
CA ASN A 298 -19.31 -15.28 8.63
C ASN A 298 -19.32 -16.69 9.25
N ASN A 299 -18.66 -16.89 10.39
CA ASN A 299 -18.57 -18.20 11.03
C ASN A 299 -19.55 -18.32 12.21
N ALA A 300 -20.56 -19.18 12.06
CA ALA A 300 -21.56 -19.43 13.08
C ALA A 300 -21.00 -20.07 14.38
N ASN A 301 -19.77 -20.58 14.34
CA ASN A 301 -19.12 -21.27 15.45
C ASN A 301 -17.99 -20.44 16.10
N PHE A 302 -17.88 -19.16 15.76
CA PHE A 302 -16.92 -18.25 16.38
C PHE A 302 -17.64 -17.19 17.24
N PRO A 303 -17.18 -16.92 18.48
CA PRO A 303 -16.04 -17.56 19.15
C PRO A 303 -16.34 -18.94 19.72
N ALA A 304 -17.61 -19.28 19.90
CA ALA A 304 -18.05 -20.60 20.36
C ALA A 304 -19.08 -21.23 19.41
N ALA A 305 -19.19 -22.56 19.44
CA ALA A 305 -20.13 -23.30 18.61
C ALA A 305 -21.58 -22.80 18.81
N GLY A 306 -22.28 -22.56 17.71
CA GLY A 306 -23.67 -22.09 17.74
C GLY A 306 -23.86 -20.62 18.10
N THR A 307 -22.80 -19.80 18.16
CA THR A 307 -22.92 -18.36 18.41
C THR A 307 -23.79 -17.66 17.35
N GLY A 308 -23.69 -18.06 16.09
CA GLY A 308 -24.24 -17.34 14.95
C GLY A 308 -23.21 -16.46 14.24
N ILE A 309 -23.62 -15.87 13.12
CA ILE A 309 -22.77 -14.98 12.31
C ILE A 309 -22.91 -13.53 12.82
N ASP A 310 -22.18 -12.60 12.21
CA ASP A 310 -22.31 -11.17 12.48
C ASP A 310 -23.77 -10.69 12.39
N ALA A 311 -24.22 -9.97 13.40
CA ALA A 311 -25.59 -9.51 13.54
C ALA A 311 -26.06 -8.63 12.36
N LEU A 312 -25.17 -7.85 11.74
CA LEU A 312 -25.51 -7.04 10.56
C LEU A 312 -25.97 -7.91 9.39
N PHE A 313 -25.28 -9.02 9.15
CA PHE A 313 -25.60 -9.96 8.08
C PHE A 313 -26.72 -10.92 8.49
N GLN A 314 -26.72 -11.39 9.74
CA GLN A 314 -27.72 -12.30 10.26
C GLN A 314 -29.14 -11.73 10.18
N HIS A 315 -29.29 -10.43 10.45
CA HIS A 315 -30.57 -9.74 10.43
C HIS A 315 -30.91 -9.10 9.08
N GLY A 316 -30.08 -9.29 8.05
CA GLY A 316 -30.31 -8.72 6.72
C GLY A 316 -30.16 -7.19 6.66
N LEU A 317 -29.57 -6.58 7.69
CA LEU A 317 -29.34 -5.13 7.74
C LEU A 317 -28.25 -4.71 6.75
N ALA A 318 -27.25 -5.55 6.54
CA ALA A 318 -26.23 -5.36 5.52
C ALA A 318 -26.15 -6.56 4.58
N THR A 319 -25.82 -6.31 3.31
CA THR A 319 -25.56 -7.37 2.32
C THR A 319 -24.31 -7.01 1.53
N ILE A 320 -23.42 -7.99 1.33
CA ILE A 320 -22.25 -7.81 0.45
C ILE A 320 -22.71 -8.08 -0.98
N ALA A 321 -22.78 -7.03 -1.80
CA ALA A 321 -23.18 -7.14 -3.20
C ALA A 321 -22.09 -7.82 -4.03
N HIS A 322 -20.83 -7.37 -3.85
CA HIS A 322 -19.65 -7.98 -4.45
C HIS A 322 -18.37 -7.50 -3.77
N GLY A 323 -17.25 -8.14 -4.07
CA GLY A 323 -15.94 -7.73 -3.60
C GLY A 323 -14.78 -8.20 -4.46
N GLY A 324 -13.59 -7.67 -4.16
CA GLY A 324 -12.35 -8.03 -4.85
C GLY A 324 -11.13 -7.93 -3.93
N LEU A 325 -10.11 -8.72 -4.25
CA LEU A 325 -8.81 -8.71 -3.57
C LEU A 325 -7.76 -8.20 -4.57
N TYR A 326 -6.98 -7.22 -4.12
CA TYR A 326 -6.00 -6.52 -4.93
C TYR A 326 -4.70 -6.37 -4.14
N PHE A 327 -3.61 -6.13 -4.86
CA PHE A 327 -2.34 -5.71 -4.27
C PHE A 327 -2.08 -4.25 -4.64
N ALA A 328 -2.21 -3.35 -3.67
CA ALA A 328 -1.84 -1.95 -3.81
C ALA A 328 -0.32 -1.84 -4.00
N VAL A 329 0.08 -1.47 -5.22
CA VAL A 329 1.48 -1.47 -5.62
C VAL A 329 2.25 -0.34 -4.93
N PRO A 330 3.51 -0.55 -4.51
CA PRO A 330 4.33 0.53 -3.99
C PRO A 330 4.63 1.56 -5.08
N HIS A 331 4.98 2.78 -4.65
CA HIS A 331 5.45 3.82 -5.56
C HIS A 331 6.74 3.39 -6.26
N ASP A 332 6.77 3.46 -7.58
CA ASP A 332 7.97 3.26 -8.41
C ASP A 332 8.08 4.43 -9.39
N PRO A 333 9.23 5.13 -9.46
CA PRO A 333 9.40 6.31 -10.31
C PRO A 333 9.41 6.00 -11.81
N ARG A 334 9.49 4.73 -12.22
CA ARG A 334 9.53 4.33 -13.64
C ARG A 334 8.13 4.27 -14.23
N PHE A 335 7.25 3.51 -13.59
CA PHE A 335 5.81 3.41 -13.87
C PHE A 335 5.13 2.53 -12.80
N ILE A 336 3.80 2.61 -12.75
CA ILE A 336 2.96 1.81 -11.85
C ILE A 336 3.32 0.32 -11.95
N GLY A 337 3.76 -0.27 -10.83
CA GLY A 337 4.06 -1.70 -10.74
C GLY A 337 5.31 -2.15 -11.49
N ALA A 338 6.22 -1.23 -11.88
CA ALA A 338 7.40 -1.58 -12.67
C ALA A 338 8.25 -2.71 -12.05
N GLY A 339 8.36 -2.76 -10.72
CA GLY A 339 9.08 -3.82 -9.99
C GLY A 339 8.59 -5.24 -10.28
N ALA A 340 7.32 -5.42 -10.65
CA ALA A 340 6.75 -6.71 -11.03
C ALA A 340 7.19 -7.18 -12.43
N PHE A 341 7.74 -6.27 -13.25
CA PHE A 341 8.22 -6.56 -14.61
C PHE A 341 9.74 -6.58 -14.71
N ASP A 342 10.44 -6.50 -13.58
CA ASP A 342 11.89 -6.65 -13.51
C ASP A 342 12.25 -8.12 -13.66
N ASP A 343 13.36 -8.41 -14.34
CA ASP A 343 13.87 -9.78 -14.44
C ASP A 343 14.25 -10.25 -13.02
N PRO A 344 13.61 -11.31 -12.49
CA PRO A 344 13.93 -11.82 -11.16
C PRO A 344 15.38 -12.32 -11.05
N ASN A 345 16.06 -12.54 -12.19
CA ASN A 345 17.46 -12.92 -12.26
C ASN A 345 18.40 -11.72 -12.42
N GLN A 346 17.92 -10.48 -12.64
CA GLN A 346 18.79 -9.30 -12.63
C GLN A 346 19.08 -8.88 -11.19
N GLY A 347 20.33 -9.07 -10.74
CA GLY A 347 20.78 -8.49 -9.48
C GLY A 347 21.06 -7.00 -9.59
N GLY A 348 21.19 -6.33 -8.44
CA GLY A 348 21.40 -4.89 -8.33
C GLY A 348 22.70 -4.43 -8.96
N HIS A 349 22.73 -3.15 -9.31
CA HIS A 349 23.90 -2.49 -9.89
C HIS A 349 24.46 -1.45 -8.92
N LEU A 350 25.73 -1.56 -8.61
CA LEU A 350 26.46 -0.60 -7.79
C LEU A 350 27.54 0.08 -8.62
N ARG A 351 27.43 1.40 -8.76
CA ARG A 351 28.51 2.27 -9.23
C ARG A 351 29.36 2.69 -8.04
N ILE A 352 30.66 2.47 -8.12
CA ILE A 352 31.62 3.01 -7.16
C ILE A 352 32.41 4.09 -7.88
N VAL A 353 32.49 5.26 -7.25
CA VAL A 353 33.25 6.42 -7.71
C VAL A 353 34.31 6.73 -6.68
N VAL A 354 35.55 6.88 -7.11
CA VAL A 354 36.65 7.29 -6.26
C VAL A 354 37.06 8.70 -6.60
N GLN A 355 37.24 9.49 -5.56
CA GLN A 355 37.78 10.82 -5.59
C GLN A 355 38.98 10.89 -4.65
N VAL A 356 40.00 11.65 -5.03
CA VAL A 356 41.18 11.87 -4.17
C VAL A 356 41.26 13.35 -3.82
N THR A 357 41.46 13.64 -2.55
CA THR A 357 41.66 15.02 -2.06
C THR A 357 43.10 15.28 -1.65
N ASP A 358 43.56 16.51 -1.88
CA ASP A 358 44.84 17.00 -1.40
C ASP A 358 44.85 17.27 0.12
N ALA A 359 45.98 17.76 0.63
CA ALA A 359 46.14 18.07 2.06
C ALA A 359 45.23 19.22 2.56
N SER A 360 44.62 19.98 1.66
CA SER A 360 43.65 21.04 1.97
C SER A 360 42.19 20.54 1.92
N GLY A 361 41.97 19.29 1.48
CA GLY A 361 40.64 18.71 1.28
C GLY A 361 40.01 19.03 -0.08
N ALA A 362 40.73 19.69 -1.00
CA ALA A 362 40.26 19.95 -2.35
C ALA A 362 40.50 18.74 -3.26
N GLN A 363 39.69 18.57 -4.31
CA GLN A 363 39.91 17.53 -5.32
C GLN A 363 41.29 17.67 -5.96
N ASP A 364 42.05 16.59 -6.02
CA ASP A 364 43.37 16.57 -6.64
C ASP A 364 43.26 16.16 -8.13
N PRO A 365 43.38 17.10 -9.09
CA PRO A 365 43.25 16.80 -10.51
C PRO A 365 44.45 15.99 -11.05
N ALA A 366 45.54 15.88 -10.30
CA ALA A 366 46.73 15.13 -10.68
C ALA A 366 46.75 13.69 -10.11
N ALA A 367 45.73 13.31 -9.33
CA ALA A 367 45.66 11.98 -8.73
C ALA A 367 45.37 10.89 -9.77
N THR A 368 46.05 9.76 -9.64
CA THR A 368 45.74 8.56 -10.45
C THR A 368 44.56 7.85 -9.80
N LEU A 369 43.43 7.74 -10.51
CA LEU A 369 42.19 7.15 -9.98
C LEU A 369 41.98 5.68 -10.36
N ALA A 370 42.83 5.13 -11.24
CA ALA A 370 42.79 3.72 -11.65
C ALA A 370 43.37 2.81 -10.57
N GLY A 371 42.87 1.57 -10.50
CA GLY A 371 43.48 0.50 -9.71
C GLY A 371 43.04 0.43 -8.25
N ALA A 372 42.12 1.29 -7.81
CA ALA A 372 41.50 1.13 -6.50
C ALA A 372 40.63 -0.13 -6.50
N THR A 373 40.80 -0.97 -5.49
CA THR A 373 40.12 -2.28 -5.39
C THR A 373 39.09 -2.24 -4.27
N PHE A 374 37.91 -2.77 -4.56
CA PHE A 374 36.77 -2.84 -3.66
C PHE A 374 36.31 -4.28 -3.51
N THR A 375 35.91 -4.65 -2.29
CA THR A 375 35.22 -5.90 -1.99
C THR A 375 33.82 -5.57 -1.51
N ILE A 376 32.82 -6.16 -2.17
CA ILE A 376 31.41 -6.04 -1.86
C ILE A 376 30.98 -7.36 -1.24
N THR A 377 30.61 -7.34 0.03
CA THR A 377 30.26 -8.54 0.79
C THR A 377 28.82 -8.48 1.26
N ASP A 378 28.08 -9.56 1.02
CA ASP A 378 26.71 -9.72 1.50
C ASP A 378 26.65 -10.27 2.94
N PRO A 379 25.47 -10.30 3.59
CA PRO A 379 25.34 -10.82 4.95
C PRO A 379 25.67 -12.32 5.10
N ALA A 380 25.65 -13.08 3.99
CA ALA A 380 26.02 -14.49 3.96
C ALA A 380 27.54 -14.70 3.80
N GLY A 381 28.32 -13.62 3.65
CA GLY A 381 29.76 -13.65 3.47
C GLY A 381 30.22 -13.91 2.03
N VAL A 382 29.30 -13.89 1.05
CA VAL A 382 29.64 -13.98 -0.37
C VAL A 382 30.16 -12.63 -0.83
N SER A 383 31.34 -12.63 -1.46
CA SER A 383 32.02 -11.40 -1.86
C SER A 383 32.27 -11.32 -3.37
N GLN A 384 32.12 -10.12 -3.93
CA GLN A 384 32.57 -9.77 -5.27
C GLN A 384 33.64 -8.68 -5.20
N THR A 385 34.61 -8.72 -6.12
CA THR A 385 35.71 -7.75 -6.18
C THR A 385 35.60 -6.89 -7.44
N ALA A 386 35.92 -5.61 -7.31
CA ALA A 386 35.86 -4.65 -8.40
C ALA A 386 37.07 -3.71 -8.38
N VAL A 387 37.53 -3.30 -9.56
CA VAL A 387 38.70 -2.41 -9.71
C VAL A 387 38.32 -1.19 -10.55
N THR A 388 38.70 0.00 -10.11
CA THR A 388 38.41 1.26 -10.82
C THR A 388 39.21 1.41 -12.11
N THR A 389 38.57 2.00 -13.11
CA THR A 389 39.21 2.40 -14.37
C THR A 389 39.94 3.75 -14.23
N ALA A 390 40.60 4.22 -15.29
CA ALA A 390 41.23 5.56 -15.33
C ALA A 390 40.28 6.73 -15.00
N SER A 391 38.97 6.53 -15.15
CA SER A 391 37.94 7.50 -14.76
C SER A 391 37.60 7.50 -13.26
N GLY A 392 38.27 6.67 -12.46
CA GLY A 392 37.96 6.50 -11.03
C GLY A 392 36.64 5.78 -10.76
N CYS A 393 36.05 5.16 -11.78
CA CYS A 393 34.73 4.54 -11.68
C CYS A 393 34.78 3.04 -12.00
N VAL A 394 33.93 2.26 -11.32
CA VAL A 394 33.61 0.87 -11.64
C VAL A 394 32.13 0.60 -11.40
N THR A 395 31.53 -0.27 -12.20
CA THR A 395 30.16 -0.75 -12.00
C THR A 395 30.17 -2.25 -11.75
N VAL A 396 29.57 -2.66 -10.66
CA VAL A 396 29.38 -4.07 -10.28
C VAL A 396 27.91 -4.40 -10.47
N SER A 397 27.62 -5.50 -11.14
CA SER A 397 26.26 -5.92 -11.49
C SER A 397 25.95 -7.26 -10.86
N MET A 398 24.69 -7.68 -10.89
CA MET A 398 24.28 -8.98 -10.34
C MET A 398 24.56 -9.10 -8.84
N LEU A 399 24.52 -7.98 -8.12
CA LEU A 399 24.66 -7.97 -6.67
C LEU A 399 23.33 -8.31 -6.01
N PRO A 400 23.33 -8.92 -4.82
CA PRO A 400 22.10 -9.12 -4.07
C PRO A 400 21.39 -7.78 -3.78
N ILE A 401 20.07 -7.82 -3.81
CA ILE A 401 19.17 -6.68 -3.60
C ILE A 401 18.42 -6.84 -2.28
N ASP A 402 17.84 -5.74 -1.78
CA ASP A 402 16.98 -5.70 -0.59
C ASP A 402 17.64 -6.22 0.71
N GLN A 403 18.97 -6.30 0.72
CA GLN A 403 19.80 -6.62 1.88
C GLN A 403 21.01 -5.70 1.95
N PRO A 404 21.54 -5.41 3.16
CA PRO A 404 22.69 -4.53 3.32
C PRO A 404 23.96 -5.21 2.79
N LEU A 405 24.64 -4.54 1.86
CA LEU A 405 25.95 -4.92 1.35
C LEU A 405 27.01 -4.04 2.01
N THR A 406 28.10 -4.67 2.47
CA THR A 406 29.27 -3.95 2.96
C THR A 406 30.25 -3.76 1.82
N VAL A 407 30.60 -2.50 1.53
CA VAL A 407 31.53 -2.12 0.47
C VAL A 407 32.82 -1.62 1.13
N SER A 408 33.86 -2.44 1.06
CA SER A 408 35.16 -2.15 1.66
C SER A 408 36.18 -1.89 0.57
N GLN A 409 36.83 -0.73 0.62
CA GLN A 409 38.01 -0.48 -0.21
C GLN A 409 39.19 -1.27 0.38
N THR A 410 39.79 -2.16 -0.40
CA THR A 410 40.93 -2.98 0.03
C THR A 410 42.26 -2.43 -0.46
N VAL A 411 42.25 -1.72 -1.60
CA VAL A 411 43.42 -1.05 -2.17
C VAL A 411 43.01 0.35 -2.58
N ALA A 412 43.72 1.36 -2.06
CA ALA A 412 43.54 2.75 -2.45
C ALA A 412 44.22 3.04 -3.80
N PRO A 413 43.80 4.10 -4.52
CA PRO A 413 44.55 4.61 -5.66
C PRO A 413 45.99 4.96 -5.27
N ALA A 414 46.90 4.93 -6.25
CA ALA A 414 48.32 5.15 -6.01
C ALA A 414 48.57 6.51 -5.33
N GLY A 415 49.22 6.49 -4.17
CA GLY A 415 49.53 7.70 -3.39
C GLY A 415 48.37 8.25 -2.55
N ALA A 416 47.33 7.46 -2.29
CA ALA A 416 46.22 7.80 -1.40
C ALA A 416 46.03 6.74 -0.29
N SER A 417 45.34 7.09 0.79
CA SER A 417 44.98 6.17 1.87
C SER A 417 43.58 5.59 1.68
N VAL A 418 43.38 4.35 2.13
CA VAL A 418 42.11 3.63 2.05
C VAL A 418 41.03 4.35 2.86
N ALA A 419 39.87 4.57 2.25
CA ALA A 419 38.70 5.12 2.89
C ALA A 419 37.92 4.06 3.71
N ALA A 420 37.14 4.55 4.68
CA ALA A 420 36.35 3.69 5.55
C ALA A 420 35.28 2.91 4.76
N PRO A 421 34.96 1.66 5.16
CA PRO A 421 33.88 0.89 4.55
C PRO A 421 32.54 1.63 4.62
N GLN A 422 31.73 1.45 3.59
CA GLN A 422 30.37 2.00 3.50
C GLN A 422 29.36 0.86 3.35
N THR A 423 28.11 1.09 3.78
CA THR A 423 27.02 0.13 3.60
C THR A 423 26.02 0.67 2.58
N VAL A 424 25.52 -0.20 1.70
CA VAL A 424 24.47 0.14 0.74
C VAL A 424 23.46 -0.99 0.65
N THR A 425 22.18 -0.65 0.58
CA THR A 425 21.12 -1.59 0.21
C THR A 425 20.71 -1.27 -1.22
N LEU A 426 20.92 -2.21 -2.13
CA LEU A 426 20.55 -2.05 -3.53
C LEU A 426 19.07 -2.40 -3.71
N ASN A 427 18.41 -1.70 -4.62
CA ASN A 427 17.07 -2.07 -5.11
C ASN A 427 17.16 -2.52 -6.58
N ARG A 428 16.07 -3.07 -7.10
CA ARG A 428 15.98 -3.55 -8.51
C ARG A 428 15.96 -2.43 -9.54
N CYS A 429 15.60 -1.21 -9.14
CA CYS A 429 15.10 -0.21 -10.07
C CYS A 429 16.18 0.76 -10.56
N THR A 430 17.32 0.88 -9.88
CA THR A 430 18.36 1.87 -10.23
C THR A 430 19.79 1.41 -9.93
N GLN A 431 20.74 1.95 -10.70
CA GLN A 431 22.16 1.91 -10.37
C GLN A 431 22.41 2.81 -9.16
N SER A 432 22.73 2.22 -8.00
CA SER A 432 23.12 2.97 -6.81
C SER A 432 24.55 3.46 -6.97
N THR A 433 24.86 4.68 -6.53
CA THR A 433 26.23 5.23 -6.60
C THR A 433 26.77 5.48 -5.20
N LEU A 434 27.95 4.92 -4.90
CA LEU A 434 28.75 5.26 -3.72
C LEU A 434 29.98 6.03 -4.14
N THR A 435 30.27 7.11 -3.41
CA THR A 435 31.49 7.90 -3.59
C THR A 435 32.42 7.67 -2.41
N PHE A 436 33.65 7.25 -2.70
CA PHE A 436 34.75 7.14 -1.75
C PHE A 436 35.68 8.33 -1.94
N ILE A 437 36.00 9.00 -0.84
CA ILE A 437 36.90 10.16 -0.82
C ILE A 437 38.18 9.74 -0.10
N ASP A 438 39.26 9.61 -0.86
CA ASP A 438 40.55 9.13 -0.39
C ASP A 438 41.50 10.32 -0.18
N ALA A 439 42.23 10.33 0.94
CA ALA A 439 43.18 11.39 1.23
C ALA A 439 44.55 11.06 0.64
N ARG A 440 45.22 12.03 0.00
CA ARG A 440 46.59 11.86 -0.49
C ARG A 440 47.54 11.52 0.67
N THR A 441 48.34 10.46 0.51
CA THR A 441 49.44 10.19 1.45
C THR A 441 50.53 11.24 1.23
N ALA A 442 50.98 11.91 2.29
CA ALA A 442 52.05 12.89 2.19
C ALA A 442 53.28 12.25 1.53
N SER A 443 53.83 12.88 0.49
CA SER A 443 55.09 12.41 -0.09
C SER A 443 56.15 12.30 1.02
N PRO A 444 56.96 11.23 1.06
CA PRO A 444 58.15 11.21 1.91
C PRO A 444 59.01 12.42 1.50
N GLY A 445 59.25 13.33 2.44
CA GLY A 445 59.97 14.57 2.16
C GLY A 445 61.31 14.30 1.46
N GLY A 446 61.45 14.83 0.25
CA GLY A 446 62.76 15.04 -0.37
C GLY A 446 63.42 16.26 0.26
N TYR A 447 64.14 16.06 1.37
CA TYR A 447 65.23 16.95 1.75
C TYR A 447 66.55 16.30 1.33
N GLY A 448 67.34 17.05 0.56
CA GLY A 448 68.64 16.69 0.01
C GLY A 448 68.69 17.12 -1.46
N THR A 449 69.32 18.23 -1.85
CA THR A 449 70.40 19.05 -1.27
C THR A 449 70.19 20.51 -1.57
#